data_AF-A0A0S8KLI2-F1
#
_entry.id   AF-A0A0S8KLI2-F1
#
_cell.length_a   1.000
_cell.length_b   1.000
_cell.length_c   1.000
_cell.angle_alpha   90.00
_cell.angle_beta   90.00
_cell.angle_gamma   90.00
#
_symmetry.space_group_name_H-M   'P 1'
#
loop_
_entity.id
_entity.type
_entity.pdbx_description
1 polymer ?
#
loop_
_entity_poly.entity_id
_entity_poly.type
_entity_poly.pdbx_seq_one_letter_code
_entity_poly.pdbx_strand_id
1 'polypeptide(L)'
;MTGALHDTARFPPVLILILIIALAAFLRLHSLLPIERGLQFLQDYDEGVWDSTAQLMLQGYVPYRDFFATLPPAGIYLLAAVLRLVNVPWGNGVGFMATRYASVAYGLGTIAVVFLIGRKLGGWPTGLLAAALLGVDGMVIGMDRRVMLEPPLNLFSALAVLTYCSAWERARADRQGQRLAVLAGFLSAIAALSKTPGLLVALALLTVSLLRRRFREAALIAAGFGVSWTLLSTYFLIHCPGDFLKQVYFFQLFRPADGITRWSARLYDIWHYASAWHTVRAGFAGALLLALVALWRSEARRWLVILAWTGYTLALILLNKSYWPQYYVQLAVPLSLLGGGLVDRGLWPEWSLAGATGRLRNLPLGGVVFVAILLTGLIGGAVASQYTEMKSMLAQTSPAYTEVADYLRHNSTTADRILVFEPNYTFLASRPPAGAQEARFLVDSYGEMLYTNLGIEERSLPELVTAVMSREESELQHTFWREPAQQQVLAAFEQAQYVVVDGRARYQLRPETLAAIQALSAEVLAAGPASLRARP
;
A
#
# COMPACT_ATOMS: atom_id res chain seq x y z
N MET A 1 15.38 40.12 -31.56
CA MET A 1 14.13 39.52 -32.10
C MET A 1 14.51 38.72 -33.34
N THR A 2 14.65 37.39 -33.22
CA THR A 2 14.58 36.34 -34.27
C THR A 2 15.19 35.08 -33.66
N GLY A 3 14.35 34.24 -33.03
CA GLY A 3 14.76 32.99 -32.39
C GLY A 3 13.59 32.17 -31.85
N ALA A 4 12.39 32.43 -32.36
CA ALA A 4 11.19 31.65 -32.08
C ALA A 4 10.74 31.13 -33.44
N LEU A 5 10.94 29.83 -33.69
CA LEU A 5 10.30 28.98 -34.71
C LEU A 5 11.18 27.73 -34.96
N HIS A 6 11.27 26.83 -33.98
CA HIS A 6 11.52 25.39 -34.20
C HIS A 6 11.05 24.58 -32.99
N ASP A 7 9.78 24.76 -32.64
CA ASP A 7 9.10 24.03 -31.56
C ASP A 7 8.06 23.05 -32.13
N THR A 8 8.33 22.51 -33.32
CA THR A 8 7.37 21.72 -34.13
C THR A 8 7.34 20.23 -33.81
N ALA A 9 7.87 19.79 -32.66
CA ALA A 9 7.67 18.43 -32.18
C ALA A 9 7.64 18.36 -30.65
N ARG A 10 6.73 19.10 -30.00
CA ARG A 10 6.42 18.93 -28.56
C ARG A 10 5.54 17.70 -28.26
N PHE A 11 5.08 16.99 -29.29
CA PHE A 11 4.26 15.78 -29.20
C PHE A 11 4.95 14.49 -28.69
N PRO A 12 6.26 14.23 -28.87
CA PRO A 12 6.83 12.92 -28.56
C PRO A 12 6.73 12.52 -27.07
N PRO A 13 7.10 13.35 -26.09
CA PRO A 13 7.10 12.92 -24.69
C PRO A 13 5.69 12.67 -24.13
N VAL A 14 4.72 13.49 -24.53
CA VAL A 14 3.32 13.32 -24.07
C VAL A 14 2.72 12.06 -24.67
N LEU A 15 2.95 11.81 -25.97
CA LEU A 15 2.50 10.58 -26.62
C LEU A 15 3.12 9.34 -25.96
N ILE A 16 4.43 9.35 -25.68
CA ILE A 16 5.09 8.23 -24.99
C ILE A 16 4.50 8.03 -23.59
N LEU A 17 4.25 9.10 -22.85
CA LEU A 17 3.61 9.00 -21.53
C LEU A 17 2.19 8.40 -21.64
N ILE A 18 1.39 8.83 -22.61
CA ILE A 18 0.06 8.25 -22.85
C ILE A 18 0.16 6.76 -23.15
N LEU A 19 1.13 6.33 -23.97
CA LEU A 19 1.38 4.91 -24.25
C LEU A 19 1.79 4.13 -22.99
N ILE A 20 2.64 4.70 -22.14
CA ILE A 20 3.03 4.10 -20.85
C ILE A 20 1.80 3.94 -19.96
N ILE A 21 0.98 4.98 -19.81
CA ILE A 21 -0.23 4.94 -18.98
C ILE A 21 -1.26 3.97 -19.55
N ALA A 22 -1.45 3.93 -20.88
CA ALA A 22 -2.37 3.00 -21.53
C ALA A 22 -1.93 1.54 -21.34
N LEU A 23 -0.63 1.25 -21.48
CA LEU A 23 -0.08 -0.08 -21.18
C LEU A 23 -0.27 -0.44 -19.70
N ALA A 24 0.06 0.49 -18.79
CA ALA A 24 -0.11 0.29 -17.36
C ALA A 24 -1.57 0.04 -16.97
N ALA A 25 -2.51 0.75 -17.61
CA ALA A 25 -3.95 0.57 -17.42
C ALA A 25 -4.41 -0.78 -17.96
N PHE A 26 -3.96 -1.18 -19.15
CA PHE A 26 -4.23 -2.50 -19.71
C PHE A 26 -3.76 -3.62 -18.77
N LEU A 27 -2.51 -3.57 -18.30
CA LEU A 27 -1.94 -4.57 -17.39
C LEU A 27 -2.69 -4.65 -16.05
N ARG A 28 -3.27 -3.53 -15.58
CA ARG A 28 -4.06 -3.49 -14.34
C ARG A 28 -5.52 -3.93 -14.55
N LEU A 29 -6.13 -3.62 -15.69
CA LEU A 29 -7.56 -3.87 -15.92
C LEU A 29 -7.86 -5.19 -16.64
N HIS A 30 -6.89 -5.80 -17.33
CA HIS A 30 -7.15 -6.93 -18.26
C HIS A 30 -7.87 -8.13 -17.62
N SER A 31 -7.59 -8.46 -16.35
CA SER A 31 -8.31 -9.53 -15.63
C SER A 31 -9.29 -9.01 -14.56
N LEU A 32 -9.55 -7.69 -14.54
CA LEU A 32 -10.62 -7.08 -13.75
C LEU A 32 -11.87 -6.76 -14.59
N LEU A 33 -11.80 -7.01 -15.91
CA LEU A 33 -12.90 -6.81 -16.85
C LEU A 33 -13.20 -8.10 -17.63
N PRO A 34 -14.49 -8.48 -17.77
CA PRO A 34 -15.66 -7.85 -17.14
C PRO A 34 -15.71 -8.11 -15.62
N ILE A 35 -16.65 -7.49 -14.91
CA ILE A 35 -16.77 -7.54 -13.42
C ILE A 35 -16.74 -8.98 -12.90
N GLU A 36 -17.41 -9.90 -13.59
CA GLU A 36 -17.53 -11.30 -13.20
C GLU A 36 -16.15 -11.97 -13.16
N ARG A 37 -15.28 -11.66 -14.14
CA ARG A 37 -13.88 -12.11 -14.14
C ARG A 37 -13.08 -11.44 -13.02
N GLY A 38 -13.31 -10.16 -12.79
CA GLY A 38 -12.67 -9.41 -11.71
C GLY A 38 -12.96 -9.99 -10.33
N LEU A 39 -14.19 -10.43 -10.08
CA LEU A 39 -14.57 -11.06 -8.80
C LEU A 39 -13.85 -12.40 -8.56
N GLN A 40 -13.50 -13.11 -9.63
CA GLN A 40 -12.75 -14.37 -9.56
C GLN A 40 -11.25 -14.16 -9.29
N PHE A 41 -10.71 -12.98 -9.59
CA PHE A 41 -9.29 -12.69 -9.36
C PHE A 41 -8.94 -12.85 -7.88
N LEU A 42 -7.79 -13.48 -7.62
CA LEU A 42 -7.32 -13.80 -6.26
C LEU A 42 -7.49 -12.61 -5.32
N GLN A 43 -8.38 -12.80 -4.35
CA GLN A 43 -8.71 -11.80 -3.35
C GLN A 43 -7.74 -11.91 -2.18
N ASP A 44 -7.29 -10.77 -1.69
CA ASP A 44 -6.51 -10.69 -0.46
C ASP A 44 -7.44 -10.51 0.75
N TYR A 45 -7.01 -11.03 1.90
CA TYR A 45 -7.73 -10.87 3.17
C TYR A 45 -7.99 -9.41 3.49
N ASP A 46 -6.97 -8.58 3.28
CA ASP A 46 -7.04 -7.19 3.65
C ASP A 46 -8.11 -6.44 2.82
N GLU A 47 -8.41 -6.86 1.58
CA GLU A 47 -9.46 -6.25 0.75
C GLU A 47 -10.81 -6.25 1.46
N GLY A 48 -11.21 -7.42 1.97
CA GLY A 48 -12.46 -7.58 2.69
C GLY A 48 -12.47 -6.81 4.00
N VAL A 49 -11.34 -6.74 4.71
CA VAL A 49 -11.21 -5.98 5.97
C VAL A 49 -11.46 -4.50 5.71
N TRP A 50 -10.79 -3.96 4.67
CA TRP A 50 -10.83 -2.54 4.35
C TRP A 50 -12.21 -2.12 3.84
N ASP A 51 -12.78 -2.87 2.90
CA ASP A 51 -14.10 -2.57 2.36
C ASP A 51 -15.21 -2.76 3.40
N SER A 52 -15.15 -3.80 4.22
CA SER A 52 -16.12 -4.00 5.32
C SER A 52 -16.03 -2.88 6.35
N THR A 53 -14.82 -2.45 6.72
CA THR A 53 -14.61 -1.32 7.64
C THR A 53 -15.26 -0.03 7.10
N ALA A 54 -15.00 0.29 5.84
CA ALA A 54 -15.59 1.47 5.20
C ALA A 54 -17.11 1.37 5.06
N GLN A 55 -17.63 0.19 4.72
CA GLN A 55 -19.06 -0.06 4.57
C GLN A 55 -19.82 -0.03 5.90
N LEU A 56 -19.22 -0.50 7.00
CA LEU A 56 -19.79 -0.37 8.34
C LEU A 56 -19.82 1.10 8.79
N MET A 57 -18.78 1.88 8.46
CA MET A 57 -18.79 3.32 8.72
C MET A 57 -19.94 4.03 7.99
N LEU A 58 -20.21 3.68 6.73
CA LEU A 58 -21.35 4.22 5.97
C LEU A 58 -22.72 3.84 6.57
N GLN A 59 -22.77 2.77 7.37
CA GLN A 59 -23.96 2.31 8.08
C GLN A 59 -24.11 2.94 9.48
N GLY A 60 -23.19 3.80 9.88
CA GLY A 60 -23.24 4.53 11.16
C GLY A 60 -22.48 3.86 12.31
N TYR A 61 -21.81 2.73 12.06
CA TYR A 61 -20.89 2.14 13.03
C TYR A 61 -19.59 2.94 13.07
N VAL A 62 -18.98 3.04 14.25
CA VAL A 62 -17.76 3.79 14.48
C VAL A 62 -16.57 2.83 14.53
N PRO A 63 -15.67 2.86 13.53
CA PRO A 63 -14.40 2.14 13.59
C PRO A 63 -13.68 2.39 14.92
N TYR A 64 -12.94 1.38 15.38
CA TYR A 64 -12.23 1.33 16.66
C TYR A 64 -13.11 1.16 17.91
N ARG A 65 -14.35 1.66 17.89
CA ARG A 65 -15.28 1.53 19.02
C ARG A 65 -16.21 0.33 18.88
N ASP A 66 -16.85 0.21 17.72
CA ASP A 66 -17.88 -0.80 17.47
C ASP A 66 -17.27 -2.08 16.89
N PHE A 67 -16.07 -2.01 16.32
CA PHE A 67 -15.31 -3.16 15.84
C PHE A 67 -13.83 -2.79 15.75
N PHE A 68 -12.97 -3.80 15.78
CA PHE A 68 -11.54 -3.61 15.67
C PHE A 68 -11.15 -3.18 14.25
N ALA A 69 -10.33 -2.13 14.14
CA ALA A 69 -9.82 -1.63 12.88
C ALA A 69 -8.40 -1.07 13.03
N THR A 70 -7.50 -1.42 12.10
CA THR A 70 -6.12 -0.89 12.09
C THR A 70 -5.90 0.19 11.05
N LEU A 71 -6.87 0.39 10.16
CA LEU A 71 -6.82 1.38 9.09
C LEU A 71 -6.76 2.77 9.69
N PRO A 72 -5.87 3.67 9.25
CA PRO A 72 -5.96 5.06 9.67
C PRO A 72 -7.11 5.80 8.95
N PRO A 73 -7.60 6.92 9.51
CA PRO A 73 -8.83 7.59 9.10
C PRO A 73 -9.00 7.90 7.61
N ALA A 74 -7.96 8.43 6.94
CA ALA A 74 -8.09 8.83 5.55
C ALA A 74 -8.26 7.62 4.62
N GLY A 75 -7.65 6.48 4.93
CA GLY A 75 -7.88 5.22 4.21
C GLY A 75 -9.34 4.81 4.25
N ILE A 76 -9.97 4.90 5.43
CA ILE A 76 -11.39 4.61 5.62
C ILE A 76 -12.25 5.59 4.80
N TYR A 77 -11.97 6.90 4.88
CA TYR A 77 -12.75 7.91 4.16
C TYR A 77 -12.67 7.76 2.64
N LEU A 78 -11.49 7.45 2.10
CA LEU A 78 -11.30 7.28 0.66
C LEU A 78 -12.10 6.07 0.12
N LEU A 79 -12.08 4.95 0.84
CA LEU A 79 -12.85 3.76 0.49
C LEU A 79 -14.36 3.99 0.68
N ALA A 80 -14.75 4.60 1.80
CA ALA A 80 -16.15 4.94 2.07
C ALA A 80 -16.72 5.90 1.01
N ALA A 81 -15.92 6.85 0.51
CA ALA A 81 -16.35 7.74 -0.57
C ALA A 81 -16.67 6.98 -1.87
N VAL A 82 -15.88 5.95 -2.21
CA VAL A 82 -16.12 5.09 -3.38
C VAL A 82 -17.36 4.22 -3.16
N LEU A 83 -17.42 3.51 -2.03
CA LEU A 83 -18.55 2.64 -1.70
C LEU A 83 -19.86 3.41 -1.59
N ARG A 84 -19.85 4.69 -1.17
CA ARG A 84 -21.03 5.55 -1.11
C ARG A 84 -21.72 5.69 -2.47
N LEU A 85 -20.98 5.61 -3.58
CA LEU A 85 -21.52 5.72 -4.95
C LEU A 85 -22.32 4.48 -5.37
N VAL A 86 -22.06 3.33 -4.76
CA VAL A 86 -22.65 2.02 -5.07
C VAL A 86 -23.16 1.32 -3.81
N ASN A 87 -23.59 2.12 -2.83
CA ASN A 87 -23.83 1.71 -1.45
C ASN A 87 -24.89 0.59 -1.35
N VAL A 88 -24.45 -0.60 -0.97
CA VAL A 88 -25.31 -1.74 -0.63
C VAL A 88 -25.01 -2.15 0.80
N PRO A 89 -26.03 -2.29 1.68
CA PRO A 89 -25.82 -2.73 3.06
C PRO A 89 -24.97 -4.01 3.11
N TRP A 90 -23.98 -4.02 4.00
CA TRP A 90 -23.01 -5.11 4.16
C TRP A 90 -22.10 -5.38 2.97
N GLY A 91 -22.15 -4.57 1.91
CA GLY A 91 -21.30 -4.71 0.73
C GLY A 91 -21.94 -5.56 -0.37
N ASN A 92 -21.27 -5.65 -1.52
CA ASN A 92 -21.59 -6.58 -2.60
C ASN A 92 -20.41 -6.65 -3.60
N GLY A 93 -20.53 -7.50 -4.63
CA GLY A 93 -19.51 -7.62 -5.68
C GLY A 93 -19.27 -6.33 -6.48
N VAL A 94 -20.29 -5.49 -6.69
CA VAL A 94 -20.14 -4.22 -7.42
C VAL A 94 -19.30 -3.22 -6.62
N GLY A 95 -19.58 -3.09 -5.32
CA GLY A 95 -18.83 -2.28 -4.38
C GLY A 95 -17.37 -2.71 -4.31
N PHE A 96 -17.14 -4.01 -4.19
CA PHE A 96 -15.80 -4.61 -4.16
C PHE A 96 -15.00 -4.32 -5.44
N MET A 97 -15.65 -4.38 -6.61
CA MET A 97 -14.98 -4.03 -7.87
C MET A 97 -14.76 -2.52 -8.01
N ALA A 98 -15.67 -1.68 -7.50
CA ALA A 98 -15.52 -0.23 -7.52
C ALA A 98 -14.28 0.23 -6.74
N THR A 99 -14.03 -0.36 -5.57
CA THR A 99 -12.85 -0.07 -4.74
C THR A 99 -11.56 -0.60 -5.38
N ARG A 100 -11.59 -1.76 -6.06
CA ARG A 100 -10.47 -2.21 -6.92
C ARG A 100 -10.18 -1.24 -8.06
N TYR A 101 -11.21 -0.72 -8.75
CA TYR A 101 -11.02 0.27 -9.81
C TYR A 101 -10.48 1.60 -9.28
N ALA A 102 -10.89 2.02 -8.09
CA ALA A 102 -10.32 3.18 -7.41
C ALA A 102 -8.82 2.97 -7.10
N SER A 103 -8.46 1.77 -6.63
CA SER A 103 -7.07 1.36 -6.42
C SER A 103 -6.22 1.48 -7.70
N VAL A 104 -6.75 0.97 -8.82
CA VAL A 104 -6.11 1.11 -10.14
C VAL A 104 -5.96 2.59 -10.52
N ALA A 105 -6.97 3.41 -10.29
CA ALA A 105 -6.92 4.84 -10.57
C ALA A 105 -5.83 5.56 -9.75
N TYR A 106 -5.66 5.22 -8.47
CA TYR A 106 -4.57 5.73 -7.64
C TYR A 106 -3.19 5.29 -8.17
N GLY A 107 -3.05 4.03 -8.58
CA GLY A 107 -1.83 3.52 -9.21
C GLY A 107 -1.46 4.27 -10.50
N LEU A 108 -2.43 4.46 -11.41
CA LEU A 108 -2.23 5.23 -12.65
C LEU A 108 -1.89 6.70 -12.38
N GLY A 109 -2.56 7.31 -11.39
CA GLY A 109 -2.23 8.65 -10.92
C GLY A 109 -0.80 8.74 -10.41
N THR A 110 -0.33 7.73 -9.67
CA THR A 110 1.04 7.67 -9.15
C THR A 110 2.05 7.66 -10.29
N ILE A 111 1.83 6.88 -11.35
CA ILE A 111 2.71 6.84 -12.54
C ILE A 111 2.81 8.23 -13.18
N ALA A 112 1.68 8.93 -13.35
CA ALA A 112 1.68 10.28 -13.90
C ALA A 112 2.45 11.27 -13.01
N VAL A 113 2.28 11.20 -11.69
CA VAL A 113 2.99 12.05 -10.73
C VAL A 113 4.49 11.72 -10.71
N VAL A 114 4.88 10.45 -10.79
CA VAL A 114 6.28 10.01 -10.93
C VAL A 114 6.92 10.57 -12.19
N PHE A 115 6.21 10.57 -13.33
CA PHE A 115 6.67 11.26 -14.54
C PHE A 115 6.94 12.75 -14.26
N LEU A 116 6.01 13.45 -13.59
CA LEU A 116 6.16 14.88 -13.30
C LEU A 116 7.34 15.17 -12.36
N ILE A 117 7.55 14.35 -11.33
CA ILE A 117 8.70 14.45 -10.43
C ILE A 117 9.99 14.22 -11.22
N GLY A 118 10.08 13.12 -11.97
CA GLY A 118 11.27 12.81 -12.76
C GLY A 118 11.56 13.88 -13.82
N ARG A 119 10.52 14.40 -14.50
CA ARG A 119 10.64 15.53 -15.43
C ARG A 119 11.23 16.76 -14.77
N LYS A 120 10.79 17.06 -13.55
CA LYS A 120 11.28 18.20 -12.78
C LYS A 120 12.71 18.01 -12.30
N LEU A 121 13.06 16.79 -11.89
CA LEU A 121 14.38 16.47 -11.33
C LEU A 121 15.45 16.15 -12.37
N GLY A 122 15.12 15.70 -13.58
CA GLY A 122 16.11 15.28 -14.60
C GLY A 122 15.68 15.49 -16.05
N GLY A 123 14.58 16.20 -16.28
CA GLY A 123 14.02 16.40 -17.61
C GLY A 123 13.15 15.23 -18.09
N TRP A 124 12.54 15.40 -19.25
CA TRP A 124 11.54 14.44 -19.78
C TRP A 124 12.06 12.98 -19.90
N PRO A 125 13.33 12.67 -20.25
CA PRO A 125 13.78 11.29 -20.32
C PRO A 125 13.74 10.59 -18.96
N THR A 126 14.15 11.30 -17.91
CA THR A 126 14.11 10.81 -16.52
C THR A 126 12.68 10.54 -16.07
N GLY A 127 11.75 11.46 -16.37
CA GLY A 127 10.33 11.26 -16.09
C GLY A 127 9.74 10.06 -16.82
N LEU A 128 10.02 9.91 -18.12
CA LEU A 128 9.50 8.80 -18.92
C LEU A 128 10.05 7.45 -18.45
N LEU A 129 11.36 7.37 -18.15
CA LEU A 129 11.96 6.14 -17.66
C LEU A 129 11.41 5.76 -16.28
N ALA A 130 11.28 6.73 -15.36
CA ALA A 130 10.70 6.46 -14.05
C ALA A 130 9.25 5.96 -14.14
N ALA A 131 8.43 6.60 -14.98
CA ALA A 131 7.06 6.18 -15.22
C ALA A 131 6.97 4.80 -15.89
N ALA A 132 7.86 4.50 -16.85
CA ALA A 132 7.91 3.19 -17.48
C ALA A 132 8.30 2.08 -16.49
N LEU A 133 9.34 2.30 -15.67
CA LEU A 133 9.77 1.34 -14.64
C LEU A 133 8.62 1.03 -13.68
N LEU A 134 7.95 2.05 -13.14
CA LEU A 134 6.82 1.83 -12.23
C LEU A 134 5.61 1.21 -12.94
N GLY A 135 5.35 1.62 -14.17
CA GLY A 135 4.19 1.18 -14.95
C GLY A 135 4.20 -0.31 -15.28
N VAL A 136 5.40 -0.91 -15.40
CA VAL A 136 5.62 -2.33 -15.73
C VAL A 136 6.16 -3.16 -14.55
N ASP A 137 6.23 -2.58 -13.35
CA ASP A 137 6.61 -3.31 -12.15
C ASP A 137 5.50 -4.30 -11.76
N GLY A 138 5.81 -5.59 -11.79
CA GLY A 138 4.84 -6.66 -11.57
C GLY A 138 4.26 -6.65 -10.16
N MET A 139 5.05 -6.33 -9.14
CA MET A 139 4.53 -6.23 -7.75
C MET A 139 3.56 -5.07 -7.61
N VAL A 140 3.90 -3.91 -8.18
CA VAL A 140 3.04 -2.73 -8.15
C VAL A 140 1.75 -2.98 -8.94
N ILE A 141 1.83 -3.60 -10.12
CA ILE A 141 0.64 -4.01 -10.89
C ILE A 141 -0.24 -4.95 -10.06
N GLY A 142 0.34 -5.92 -9.36
CA GLY A 142 -0.42 -6.87 -8.54
C GLY A 142 -1.19 -6.19 -7.42
N MET A 143 -0.54 -5.27 -6.71
CA MET A 143 -1.15 -4.56 -5.58
C MET A 143 -2.14 -3.48 -6.01
N ASP A 144 -1.86 -2.72 -7.07
CA ASP A 144 -2.77 -1.68 -7.59
C ASP A 144 -4.12 -2.23 -8.07
N ARG A 145 -4.22 -3.55 -8.29
CA ARG A 145 -5.44 -4.23 -8.74
C ARG A 145 -6.33 -4.73 -7.60
N ARG A 146 -5.78 -4.77 -6.40
CA ARG A 146 -6.47 -5.16 -5.19
C ARG A 146 -6.94 -3.89 -4.49
N VAL A 147 -8.01 -3.97 -3.71
CA VAL A 147 -8.31 -2.91 -2.74
C VAL A 147 -7.15 -2.91 -1.77
N MET A 148 -6.22 -1.96 -1.85
CA MET A 148 -5.02 -1.90 -1.01
C MET A 148 -4.85 -0.49 -0.47
N LEU A 149 -4.21 -0.34 0.68
CA LEU A 149 -3.90 1.00 1.21
C LEU A 149 -2.59 1.57 0.61
N GLU A 150 -1.80 0.72 -0.04
CA GLU A 150 -0.56 1.10 -0.75
C GLU A 150 -0.81 2.09 -1.90
N PRO A 151 -1.78 1.89 -2.80
CA PRO A 151 -1.98 2.81 -3.93
C PRO A 151 -2.34 4.25 -3.52
N PRO A 152 -3.30 4.52 -2.61
CA PRO A 152 -3.51 5.89 -2.14
C PRO A 152 -2.31 6.43 -1.36
N LEU A 153 -1.65 5.64 -0.50
CA LEU A 153 -0.42 6.05 0.18
C LEU A 153 0.65 6.51 -0.82
N ASN A 154 0.86 5.74 -1.89
CA ASN A 154 1.87 6.00 -2.90
C ASN A 154 1.56 7.27 -3.70
N LEU A 155 0.30 7.45 -4.10
CA LEU A 155 -0.15 8.66 -4.80
C LEU A 155 0.08 9.90 -3.94
N PHE A 156 -0.41 9.91 -2.70
CA PHE A 156 -0.28 11.08 -1.83
C PHE A 156 1.17 11.34 -1.40
N SER A 157 1.99 10.29 -1.24
CA SER A 157 3.43 10.44 -1.02
C SER A 157 4.12 11.10 -2.22
N ALA A 158 3.83 10.62 -3.44
CA ALA A 158 4.38 11.20 -4.66
C ALA A 158 3.92 12.65 -4.86
N LEU A 159 2.65 12.96 -4.62
CA LEU A 159 2.13 14.33 -4.68
C LEU A 159 2.81 15.26 -3.65
N ALA A 160 3.05 14.78 -2.43
CA ALA A 160 3.78 15.54 -1.42
C ALA A 160 5.22 15.86 -1.89
N VAL A 161 5.91 14.88 -2.46
CA VAL A 161 7.26 15.04 -3.01
C VAL A 161 7.27 15.99 -4.22
N LEU A 162 6.31 15.86 -5.15
CA LEU A 162 6.19 16.78 -6.29
C LEU A 162 5.97 18.23 -5.84
N THR A 163 5.12 18.41 -4.83
CA THR A 163 4.81 19.71 -4.24
C THR A 163 6.06 20.29 -3.55
N TYR A 164 6.77 19.48 -2.78
CA TYR A 164 8.03 19.86 -2.14
C TYR A 164 9.12 20.23 -3.16
N CYS A 165 9.33 19.42 -4.21
CA CYS A 165 10.25 19.76 -5.29
C CYS A 165 9.85 21.07 -5.99
N SER A 166 8.56 21.43 -6.01
CA SER A 166 8.09 22.70 -6.57
C SER A 166 8.31 23.89 -5.63
N ALA A 167 8.34 23.67 -4.32
CA ALA A 167 8.81 24.65 -3.35
C ALA A 167 10.34 24.82 -3.40
N TRP A 168 11.07 23.75 -3.75
CA TRP A 168 12.54 23.73 -3.76
C TRP A 168 13.18 24.84 -4.60
N GLU A 169 12.63 25.06 -5.80
CA GLU A 169 13.10 26.03 -6.80
C GLU A 169 12.84 27.49 -6.42
N ARG A 170 12.02 27.72 -5.39
CA ARG A 170 11.57 29.06 -5.00
C ARG A 170 12.48 29.70 -3.95
N ALA A 171 12.48 31.04 -3.95
CA ALA A 171 13.20 31.83 -2.96
C ALA A 171 12.62 31.63 -1.55
N ARG A 172 13.46 31.74 -0.51
CA ARG A 172 13.06 31.45 0.89
C ARG A 172 11.85 32.25 1.38
N ALA A 173 11.70 33.49 0.92
CA ALA A 173 10.62 34.38 1.32
C ALA A 173 9.40 34.34 0.37
N ASP A 174 9.42 33.49 -0.66
CA ASP A 174 8.33 33.41 -1.63
C ASP A 174 7.07 32.82 -0.98
N ARG A 175 5.98 33.59 -1.00
CA ARG A 175 4.67 33.20 -0.45
C ARG A 175 4.17 31.91 -1.10
N GLN A 176 4.39 31.75 -2.40
CA GLN A 176 3.96 30.55 -3.10
C GLN A 176 4.77 29.32 -2.67
N GLY A 177 6.09 29.46 -2.45
CA GLY A 177 6.91 28.40 -1.87
C GLY A 177 6.44 27.97 -0.47
N GLN A 178 6.01 28.93 0.35
CA GLN A 178 5.44 28.64 1.68
C GLN A 178 4.11 27.88 1.59
N ARG A 179 3.21 28.27 0.67
CA ARG A 179 1.95 27.55 0.42
C ARG A 179 2.21 26.11 -0.03
N LEU A 180 3.21 25.90 -0.91
CA LEU A 180 3.61 24.58 -1.36
C LEU A 180 4.21 23.74 -0.21
N ALA A 181 4.97 24.35 0.70
CA ALA A 181 5.48 23.64 1.89
C ALA A 181 4.33 23.16 2.81
N VAL A 182 3.32 24.00 3.05
CA VAL A 182 2.12 23.61 3.82
C VAL A 182 1.35 22.50 3.10
N LEU A 183 1.15 22.63 1.78
CA LEU A 183 0.47 21.62 0.96
C LEU A 183 1.21 20.28 0.96
N ALA A 184 2.55 20.29 0.92
CA ALA A 184 3.36 19.09 1.04
C ALA A 184 3.14 18.41 2.39
N GLY A 185 3.07 19.18 3.49
CA GLY A 185 2.70 18.68 4.82
C GLY A 185 1.30 18.04 4.86
N PHE A 186 0.30 18.72 4.29
CA PHE A 186 -1.08 18.21 4.17
C PHE A 186 -1.13 16.88 3.39
N LEU A 187 -0.48 16.80 2.23
CA LEU A 187 -0.43 15.59 1.41
C LEU A 187 0.33 14.44 2.11
N SER A 188 1.41 14.74 2.83
CA SER A 188 2.10 13.75 3.67
C SER A 188 1.21 13.25 4.81
N ALA A 189 0.36 14.08 5.38
CA ALA A 189 -0.62 13.64 6.39
C ALA A 189 -1.67 12.72 5.80
N ILE A 190 -2.20 13.01 4.60
CA ILE A 190 -3.11 12.09 3.90
C ILE A 190 -2.42 10.76 3.60
N ALA A 191 -1.16 10.77 3.16
CA ALA A 191 -0.39 9.53 2.93
C ALA A 191 -0.26 8.70 4.22
N ALA A 192 0.14 9.33 5.33
CA ALA A 192 0.28 8.68 6.64
C ALA A 192 -1.07 8.19 7.21
N LEU A 193 -2.15 8.93 6.94
CA LEU A 193 -3.52 8.57 7.32
C LEU A 193 -4.20 7.63 6.32
N SER A 194 -3.57 7.33 5.17
CA SER A 194 -3.99 6.24 4.29
C SER A 194 -3.38 4.94 4.81
N LYS A 195 -2.09 4.96 5.18
CA LYS A 195 -1.37 3.86 5.82
C LYS A 195 -0.16 4.41 6.58
N THR A 196 0.08 3.93 7.80
CA THR A 196 1.05 4.53 8.73
C THR A 196 2.49 4.68 8.18
N PRO A 197 3.03 3.74 7.38
CA PRO A 197 4.26 3.94 6.63
C PRO A 197 4.36 5.21 5.78
N GLY A 198 3.24 5.87 5.43
CA GLY A 198 3.23 7.15 4.74
C GLY A 198 3.93 8.27 5.53
N LEU A 199 4.08 8.14 6.85
CA LEU A 199 4.83 9.07 7.70
C LEU A 199 6.27 9.27 7.22
N LEU A 200 6.87 8.26 6.59
CA LEU A 200 8.25 8.32 6.11
C LEU A 200 8.47 9.40 5.05
N VAL A 201 7.44 9.75 4.27
CA VAL A 201 7.56 10.86 3.31
C VAL A 201 7.71 12.19 4.06
N ALA A 202 6.93 12.42 5.12
CA ALA A 202 7.06 13.62 5.95
C ALA A 202 8.47 13.70 6.56
N LEU A 203 8.99 12.59 7.09
CA LEU A 203 10.35 12.52 7.63
C LEU A 203 11.40 12.86 6.56
N ALA A 204 11.27 12.33 5.34
CA ALA A 204 12.18 12.67 4.24
C ALA A 204 12.15 14.18 3.92
N LEU A 205 10.97 14.78 3.80
CA LEU A 205 10.82 16.21 3.50
C LEU A 205 11.42 17.10 4.61
N LEU A 206 11.14 16.76 5.88
CA LEU A 206 11.67 17.47 7.05
C LEU A 206 13.19 17.37 7.13
N THR A 207 13.74 16.15 7.07
CA THR A 207 15.18 15.92 7.11
C THR A 207 15.90 16.73 6.04
N VAL A 208 15.42 16.69 4.80
CA VAL A 208 16.09 17.41 3.71
C VAL A 208 15.94 18.93 3.86
N SER A 209 14.79 19.42 4.35
CA SER A 209 14.61 20.84 4.67
C SER A 209 15.60 21.32 5.75
N LEU A 210 15.80 20.51 6.79
CA LEU A 210 16.72 20.79 7.89
C LEU A 210 18.18 20.73 7.43
N LEU A 211 18.57 19.72 6.65
CA LEU A 211 19.92 19.62 6.06
C LEU A 211 20.25 20.83 5.17
N ARG A 212 19.24 21.41 4.51
CA ARG A 212 19.36 22.65 3.72
C ARG A 212 19.29 23.93 4.56
N ARG A 213 19.19 23.81 5.88
CA ARG A 213 19.01 24.92 6.83
C ARG A 213 17.79 25.79 6.50
N ARG A 214 16.72 25.17 6.01
CA ARG A 214 15.44 25.84 5.70
C ARG A 214 14.41 25.55 6.81
N PHE A 215 14.72 26.00 8.02
CA PHE A 215 13.89 25.74 9.22
C PHE A 215 12.44 26.20 9.08
N ARG A 216 12.20 27.34 8.43
CA ARG A 216 10.83 27.81 8.17
C ARG A 216 10.05 26.88 7.25
N GLU A 217 10.68 26.33 6.21
CA GLU A 217 10.07 25.35 5.31
C GLU A 217 9.72 24.06 6.07
N ALA A 218 10.67 23.56 6.89
CA ALA A 218 10.44 22.41 7.76
C ALA A 218 9.29 22.65 8.74
N ALA A 219 9.24 23.82 9.40
CA ALA A 219 8.17 24.19 10.32
C ALA A 219 6.80 24.27 9.62
N LEU A 220 6.74 24.80 8.40
CA LEU A 220 5.50 24.86 7.61
C LEU A 220 5.03 23.47 7.16
N ILE A 221 5.96 22.58 6.77
CA ILE A 221 5.64 21.18 6.47
C ILE A 221 5.10 20.48 7.72
N ALA A 222 5.78 20.63 8.86
CA ALA A 222 5.36 20.04 10.14
C ALA A 222 3.99 20.57 10.59
N ALA A 223 3.75 21.88 10.47
CA ALA A 223 2.48 22.49 10.81
C ALA A 223 1.36 22.03 9.87
N GLY A 224 1.62 22.01 8.55
CA GLY A 224 0.69 21.47 7.56
C GLY A 224 0.34 20.01 7.85
N PHE A 225 1.34 19.19 8.17
CA PHE A 225 1.15 17.79 8.55
C PHE A 225 0.31 17.67 9.83
N GLY A 226 0.72 18.33 10.92
CA GLY A 226 0.06 18.23 12.22
C GLY A 226 -1.39 18.69 12.20
N VAL A 227 -1.66 19.87 11.62
CA VAL A 227 -3.04 20.40 11.51
C VAL A 227 -3.91 19.44 10.69
N SER A 228 -3.41 18.96 9.55
CA SER A 228 -4.18 18.06 8.68
C SER A 228 -4.42 16.71 9.33
N TRP A 229 -3.41 16.16 10.02
CA TRP A 229 -3.53 14.91 10.76
C TRP A 229 -4.60 15.01 11.84
N THR A 230 -4.58 16.09 12.63
CA THR A 230 -5.56 16.35 13.68
C THR A 230 -6.95 16.53 13.09
N LEU A 231 -7.11 17.36 12.06
CA LEU A 231 -8.41 17.63 11.43
C LEU A 231 -9.04 16.37 10.86
N LEU A 232 -8.28 15.58 10.09
CA LEU A 232 -8.78 14.34 9.49
C LEU A 232 -9.05 13.24 10.53
N SER A 233 -8.36 13.27 11.68
CA SER A 233 -8.60 12.32 12.78
C SER A 233 -9.60 12.83 13.82
N THR A 234 -10.13 14.06 13.67
CA THR A 234 -10.91 14.74 14.72
C THR A 234 -12.14 13.94 15.15
N TYR A 235 -12.84 13.32 14.20
CA TYR A 235 -14.00 12.47 14.50
C TYR A 235 -13.66 11.37 15.53
N PHE A 236 -12.58 10.62 15.29
CA PHE A 236 -12.16 9.53 16.16
C PHE A 236 -11.49 10.00 17.46
N LEU A 237 -10.79 11.14 17.42
CA LEU A 237 -10.24 11.77 18.62
C LEU A 237 -11.33 12.27 19.58
N ILE A 238 -12.53 12.57 19.08
CA ILE A 238 -13.68 12.95 19.90
C ILE A 238 -14.45 11.72 20.38
N HIS A 239 -14.75 10.78 19.48
CA HIS A 239 -15.67 9.68 19.79
C HIS A 239 -15.00 8.46 20.47
N CYS A 240 -13.73 8.20 20.22
CA CYS A 240 -13.02 7.02 20.73
C CYS A 240 -11.48 7.22 20.75
N PRO A 241 -10.95 8.27 21.42
CA PRO A 241 -9.53 8.62 21.33
C PRO A 241 -8.59 7.51 21.80
N GLY A 242 -8.93 6.84 22.90
CA GLY A 242 -8.14 5.73 23.44
C GLY A 242 -8.05 4.57 22.45
N ASP A 243 -9.20 4.06 22.01
CA ASP A 243 -9.28 2.89 21.13
C ASP A 243 -8.68 3.17 19.75
N PHE A 244 -8.92 4.37 19.19
CA PHE A 244 -8.29 4.83 17.96
C PHE A 244 -6.76 4.76 18.06
N LEU A 245 -6.17 5.37 19.10
CA LEU A 245 -4.71 5.38 19.25
C LEU A 245 -4.15 3.98 19.52
N LYS A 246 -4.87 3.18 20.32
CA LYS A 246 -4.49 1.80 20.62
C LYS A 246 -4.45 0.92 19.38
N GLN A 247 -5.52 0.91 18.58
CA GLN A 247 -5.65 0.00 17.45
C GLN A 247 -4.84 0.43 16.22
N VAL A 248 -4.70 1.74 15.97
CA VAL A 248 -3.94 2.22 14.81
C VAL A 248 -2.43 2.24 15.06
N TYR A 249 -2.00 2.61 16.28
CA TYR A 249 -0.58 2.80 16.59
C TYR A 249 0.00 1.73 17.50
N PHE A 250 -0.56 1.54 18.71
CA PHE A 250 0.04 0.61 19.68
C PHE A 250 -0.05 -0.84 19.22
N PHE A 251 -1.15 -1.25 18.59
CA PHE A 251 -1.27 -2.58 18.01
C PHE A 251 -0.11 -2.90 17.06
N GLN A 252 0.29 -1.96 16.20
CA GLN A 252 1.41 -2.17 15.27
C GLN A 252 2.76 -2.31 15.99
N LEU A 253 2.92 -1.70 17.17
CA LEU A 253 4.14 -1.81 17.97
C LEU A 253 4.21 -3.14 18.75
N PHE A 254 3.07 -3.62 19.23
CA PHE A 254 2.94 -4.88 19.99
C PHE A 254 2.74 -6.11 19.12
N ARG A 255 2.32 -5.93 17.85
CA ARG A 255 2.05 -7.05 16.94
C ARG A 255 3.26 -8.01 16.91
N PRO A 256 3.04 -9.31 17.13
CA PRO A 256 4.07 -10.32 16.97
C PRO A 256 4.72 -10.27 15.60
N ALA A 257 5.99 -10.67 15.52
CA ALA A 257 6.68 -10.78 14.24
C ALA A 257 5.97 -11.81 13.35
N ASP A 258 5.87 -11.49 12.05
CA ASP A 258 5.17 -12.29 11.05
C ASP A 258 5.88 -12.17 9.68
N GLY A 259 5.68 -13.15 8.81
CA GLY A 259 6.38 -13.23 7.52
C GLY A 259 7.90 -13.39 7.68
N ILE A 260 8.67 -12.67 6.86
CA ILE A 260 10.14 -12.76 6.89
C ILE A 260 10.69 -11.86 8.01
N THR A 261 11.31 -12.44 9.03
CA THR A 261 11.80 -11.67 10.20
C THR A 261 13.25 -11.21 10.08
N ARG A 262 14.09 -11.95 9.34
CA ARG A 262 15.53 -11.64 9.20
C ARG A 262 15.77 -10.56 8.13
N TRP A 263 16.39 -9.44 8.51
CA TRP A 263 16.68 -8.32 7.60
C TRP A 263 17.48 -8.72 6.35
N SER A 264 18.42 -9.66 6.48
CA SER A 264 19.24 -10.14 5.35
C SER A 264 18.41 -10.95 4.35
N ALA A 265 17.46 -11.76 4.85
CA ALA A 265 16.52 -12.48 4.02
C ALA A 265 15.57 -11.51 3.30
N ARG A 266 15.17 -10.40 3.93
CA ARG A 266 14.36 -9.35 3.27
C ARG A 266 15.12 -8.66 2.15
N LEU A 267 16.39 -8.29 2.37
CA LEU A 267 17.23 -7.73 1.31
C LEU A 267 17.42 -8.72 0.17
N TYR A 268 17.66 -9.99 0.49
CA TYR A 268 17.76 -11.05 -0.49
C TYR A 268 16.47 -11.16 -1.31
N ASP A 269 15.31 -11.19 -0.65
CA ASP A 269 14.01 -11.30 -1.31
C ASP A 269 13.72 -10.10 -2.22
N ILE A 270 13.91 -8.87 -1.73
CA ILE A 270 13.79 -7.64 -2.54
C ILE A 270 14.74 -7.67 -3.74
N TRP A 271 15.98 -8.10 -3.54
CA TRP A 271 16.92 -8.23 -4.63
C TRP A 271 16.51 -9.32 -5.61
N HIS A 272 15.77 -10.37 -5.23
CA HIS A 272 15.42 -11.49 -6.10
C HIS A 272 13.98 -11.49 -6.61
N TYR A 273 13.17 -10.46 -6.35
CA TYR A 273 11.86 -10.34 -6.99
C TYR A 273 11.98 -10.32 -8.51
N ALA A 274 11.57 -11.40 -9.16
CA ALA A 274 11.59 -11.46 -10.62
C ALA A 274 10.49 -10.55 -11.19
N SER A 275 9.31 -10.48 -10.56
CA SER A 275 8.23 -9.55 -10.90
C SER A 275 8.62 -8.06 -10.85
N ALA A 276 9.65 -7.68 -10.09
CA ALA A 276 10.14 -6.29 -9.95
C ALA A 276 11.60 -6.11 -10.38
N TRP A 277 12.15 -7.05 -11.16
CA TRP A 277 13.58 -7.16 -11.40
C TRP A 277 14.21 -5.84 -11.88
N HIS A 278 13.64 -5.22 -12.92
CA HIS A 278 14.18 -3.99 -13.50
C HIS A 278 14.14 -2.80 -12.55
N THR A 279 13.01 -2.59 -11.87
CA THR A 279 12.82 -1.48 -10.93
C THR A 279 13.83 -1.54 -9.80
N VAL A 280 14.04 -2.74 -9.23
CA VAL A 280 15.00 -2.95 -8.15
C VAL A 280 16.43 -2.62 -8.59
N ARG A 281 16.93 -3.21 -9.70
CA ARG A 281 18.33 -2.99 -10.13
C ARG A 281 18.56 -1.56 -10.58
N ALA A 282 17.69 -1.02 -11.43
CA ALA A 282 17.82 0.34 -11.91
C ALA A 282 17.71 1.34 -10.75
N GLY A 283 16.78 1.11 -9.83
CA GLY A 283 16.59 1.94 -8.65
C GLY A 283 17.80 1.94 -7.72
N PHE A 284 18.34 0.78 -7.35
CA PHE A 284 19.53 0.72 -6.47
C PHE A 284 20.80 1.23 -7.15
N ALA A 285 21.01 0.93 -8.44
CA ALA A 285 22.12 1.50 -9.19
C ALA A 285 22.01 3.04 -9.28
N GLY A 286 20.80 3.54 -9.56
CA GLY A 286 20.50 4.96 -9.54
C GLY A 286 20.72 5.60 -8.17
N ALA A 287 20.29 4.93 -7.09
CA ALA A 287 20.49 5.38 -5.72
C ALA A 287 21.99 5.56 -5.41
N LEU A 288 22.80 4.54 -5.69
CA LEU A 288 24.23 4.55 -5.45
C LEU A 288 24.92 5.68 -6.23
N LEU A 289 24.69 5.75 -7.54
CA LEU A 289 25.34 6.73 -8.40
C LEU A 289 24.91 8.17 -8.06
N LEU A 290 23.61 8.41 -7.84
CA LEU A 290 23.11 9.73 -7.46
C LEU A 290 23.58 10.16 -6.07
N ALA A 291 23.70 9.23 -5.11
CA ALA A 291 24.26 9.53 -3.80
C ALA A 291 25.73 10.00 -3.94
N LEU A 292 26.54 9.28 -4.71
CA LEU A 292 27.93 9.66 -4.98
C LEU A 292 28.03 11.03 -5.66
N VAL A 293 27.22 11.28 -6.70
CA VAL A 293 27.21 12.58 -7.39
C VAL A 293 26.71 13.70 -6.47
N ALA A 294 25.72 13.45 -5.60
CA ALA A 294 25.21 14.46 -4.67
C ALA A 294 26.24 14.90 -3.61
N LEU A 295 27.25 14.06 -3.32
CA LEU A 295 28.37 14.44 -2.47
C LEU A 295 29.30 15.46 -3.16
N TRP A 296 29.42 15.39 -4.48
CA TRP A 296 30.41 16.18 -5.25
C TRP A 296 29.78 17.37 -5.98
N ARG A 297 28.53 17.25 -6.41
CA ARG A 297 27.82 18.24 -7.24
C ARG A 297 26.61 18.80 -6.51
N SER A 298 26.58 20.13 -6.40
CA SER A 298 25.49 20.84 -5.72
C SER A 298 24.15 20.70 -6.45
N GLU A 299 24.18 20.51 -7.77
CA GLU A 299 23.02 20.35 -8.65
C GLU A 299 22.29 19.03 -8.36
N ALA A 300 23.03 17.98 -7.98
CA ALA A 300 22.45 16.69 -7.59
C ALA A 300 21.76 16.74 -6.22
N ARG A 301 21.95 17.79 -5.42
CA ARG A 301 21.32 17.89 -4.09
C ARG A 301 19.80 17.91 -4.14
N ARG A 302 19.18 18.25 -5.28
CA ARG A 302 17.73 18.13 -5.49
C ARG A 302 17.21 16.69 -5.38
N TRP A 303 18.08 15.70 -5.61
CA TRP A 303 17.75 14.27 -5.47
C TRP A 303 17.80 13.77 -4.03
N LEU A 304 18.33 14.55 -3.08
CA LEU A 304 18.42 14.15 -1.67
C LEU A 304 17.06 13.80 -1.07
N VAL A 305 15.97 14.41 -1.54
CA VAL A 305 14.62 14.07 -1.07
C VAL A 305 14.20 12.67 -1.48
N ILE A 306 14.52 12.24 -2.71
CA ILE A 306 14.21 10.89 -3.19
C ILE A 306 15.12 9.86 -2.51
N LEU A 307 16.40 10.19 -2.31
CA LEU A 307 17.35 9.35 -1.56
C LEU A 307 16.92 9.17 -0.10
N ALA A 308 16.52 10.25 0.59
CA ALA A 308 16.02 10.19 1.96
C ALA A 308 14.72 9.38 2.04
N TRP A 309 13.78 9.59 1.11
CA TRP A 309 12.54 8.82 1.06
C TRP A 309 12.81 7.32 0.84
N THR A 310 13.69 6.96 -0.09
CA THR A 310 14.12 5.57 -0.33
C THR A 310 14.77 4.99 0.92
N GLY A 311 15.72 5.72 1.53
CA GLY A 311 16.46 5.28 2.70
C GLY A 311 15.57 5.02 3.90
N TYR A 312 14.63 5.92 4.20
CA TYR A 312 13.67 5.72 5.29
C TYR A 312 12.72 4.55 5.01
N THR A 313 12.24 4.40 3.77
CA THR A 313 11.36 3.28 3.38
C THR A 313 12.08 1.94 3.50
N LEU A 314 13.31 1.87 3.01
CA LEU A 314 14.16 0.68 3.15
C LEU A 314 14.47 0.40 4.62
N ALA A 315 14.81 1.43 5.42
CA ALA A 315 15.05 1.27 6.84
C ALA A 315 13.82 0.71 7.58
N LEU A 316 12.62 1.22 7.28
CA LEU A 316 11.38 0.66 7.84
C LEU A 316 11.23 -0.81 7.46
N ILE A 317 11.39 -1.15 6.18
CA ILE A 317 11.29 -2.54 5.70
C ILE A 317 12.30 -3.46 6.41
N LEU A 318 13.52 -3.00 6.66
CA LEU A 318 14.56 -3.81 7.30
C LEU A 318 14.41 -3.92 8.82
N LEU A 319 13.88 -2.87 9.46
CA LEU A 319 13.78 -2.78 10.92
C LEU A 319 12.41 -3.19 11.47
N ASN A 320 11.37 -3.29 10.64
CA ASN A 320 10.05 -3.73 11.08
C ASN A 320 10.11 -5.18 11.63
N LYS A 321 9.25 -5.55 12.58
CA LYS A 321 9.16 -6.94 13.06
C LYS A 321 8.67 -7.88 11.97
N SER A 322 7.82 -7.38 11.08
CA SER A 322 7.19 -8.18 10.02
C SER A 322 7.52 -7.65 8.64
N TYR A 323 7.69 -8.55 7.68
CA TYR A 323 7.84 -8.21 6.27
C TYR A 323 7.07 -9.15 5.38
N TRP A 324 6.26 -8.54 4.52
CA TRP A 324 5.53 -9.19 3.46
C TRP A 324 5.92 -8.57 2.12
N PRO A 325 6.01 -9.36 1.03
CA PRO A 325 6.47 -8.86 -0.26
C PRO A 325 5.74 -7.62 -0.79
N GLN A 326 4.45 -7.45 -0.48
CA GLN A 326 3.69 -6.26 -0.88
C GLN A 326 4.25 -4.94 -0.29
N TYR A 327 4.98 -4.98 0.83
CA TYR A 327 5.59 -3.77 1.41
C TYR A 327 6.63 -3.14 0.49
N TYR A 328 7.21 -3.93 -0.43
CA TYR A 328 8.09 -3.42 -1.49
C TYR A 328 7.43 -2.36 -2.37
N VAL A 329 6.11 -2.40 -2.57
CA VAL A 329 5.39 -1.47 -3.47
C VAL A 329 5.53 -0.01 -3.02
N GLN A 330 5.74 0.24 -1.73
CA GLN A 330 6.08 1.58 -1.23
C GLN A 330 7.51 2.01 -1.62
N LEU A 331 8.45 1.08 -1.65
CA LEU A 331 9.84 1.32 -2.04
C LEU A 331 9.98 1.45 -3.57
N ALA A 332 9.12 0.79 -4.34
CA ALA A 332 9.14 0.82 -5.80
C ALA A 332 9.04 2.25 -6.36
N VAL A 333 8.18 3.10 -5.79
CA VAL A 333 7.96 4.47 -6.27
C VAL A 333 9.24 5.32 -6.29
N PRO A 334 9.97 5.50 -5.15
CA PRO A 334 11.22 6.23 -5.19
C PRO A 334 12.35 5.48 -5.91
N LEU A 335 12.37 4.14 -5.93
CA LEU A 335 13.32 3.38 -6.75
C LEU A 335 13.14 3.64 -8.24
N SER A 336 11.90 3.71 -8.76
CA SER A 336 11.64 4.06 -10.16
C SER A 336 12.16 5.46 -10.49
N LEU A 337 12.00 6.44 -9.58
CA LEU A 337 12.55 7.79 -9.75
C LEU A 337 14.09 7.78 -9.80
N LEU A 338 14.75 7.04 -8.90
CA LEU A 338 16.20 6.92 -8.88
C LEU A 338 16.72 6.19 -10.13
N GLY A 339 16.01 5.15 -10.59
CA GLY A 339 16.27 4.49 -11.87
C GLY A 339 16.13 5.45 -13.06
N GLY A 340 15.11 6.32 -13.04
CA GLY A 340 14.98 7.41 -14.00
C GLY A 340 16.15 8.40 -13.98
N GLY A 341 16.73 8.65 -12.80
CA GLY A 341 17.89 9.53 -12.65
C GLY A 341 19.16 9.05 -13.35
N LEU A 342 19.24 7.76 -13.71
CA LEU A 342 20.32 7.22 -14.54
C LEU A 342 20.42 7.92 -15.91
N VAL A 343 19.32 8.47 -16.43
CA VAL A 343 19.32 9.19 -17.73
C VAL A 343 19.30 10.72 -17.59
N ASP A 344 19.54 11.27 -16.38
CA ASP A 344 19.64 12.72 -16.16
C ASP A 344 20.91 13.31 -16.80
N ARG A 345 20.77 13.87 -17.99
CA ARG A 345 21.88 14.47 -18.75
C ARG A 345 22.55 15.66 -18.06
N GLY A 346 21.88 16.31 -17.10
CA GLY A 346 22.47 17.43 -16.37
C GLY A 346 23.52 17.00 -15.34
N LEU A 347 23.46 15.75 -14.88
CA LEU A 347 24.30 15.24 -13.80
C LEU A 347 25.50 14.44 -14.28
N TRP A 348 25.35 13.70 -15.37
CA TRP A 348 26.39 12.81 -15.87
C TRP A 348 27.30 13.55 -16.86
N PRO A 349 28.63 13.42 -16.73
CA PRO A 349 29.55 13.85 -17.79
C PRO A 349 29.18 13.13 -19.09
N GLU A 350 29.25 13.82 -20.22
CA GLU A 350 29.17 13.17 -21.53
C GLU A 350 30.39 12.27 -21.69
N TRP A 351 30.19 10.96 -21.63
CA TRP A 351 31.25 9.99 -21.80
C TRP A 351 31.31 9.60 -23.28
N SER A 352 32.28 10.14 -24.01
CA SER A 352 32.47 9.75 -25.40
C SER A 352 33.31 8.47 -25.47
N LEU A 353 32.70 7.34 -25.82
CA LEU A 353 33.46 6.16 -26.22
C LEU A 353 34.25 6.49 -27.49
N ALA A 354 35.57 6.50 -27.38
CA ALA A 354 36.46 6.67 -28.52
C ALA A 354 36.20 5.56 -29.54
N GLY A 355 35.80 5.93 -30.76
CA GLY A 355 35.47 4.99 -31.85
C GLY A 355 33.97 4.72 -32.07
N ALA A 356 33.08 5.14 -31.17
CA ALA A 356 31.64 5.04 -31.41
C ALA A 356 31.16 6.13 -32.38
N THR A 357 30.64 5.74 -33.54
CA THR A 357 30.00 6.66 -34.50
C THR A 357 28.49 6.79 -34.21
N GLY A 358 27.94 8.00 -34.36
CA GLY A 358 26.49 8.25 -34.26
C GLY A 358 25.93 8.51 -32.84
N ARG A 359 24.62 8.28 -32.67
CA ARG A 359 23.84 8.66 -31.46
C ARG A 359 24.31 7.99 -30.16
N LEU A 360 25.05 6.88 -30.23
CA LEU A 360 25.60 6.18 -29.07
C LEU A 360 26.76 6.93 -28.40
N ARG A 361 27.41 7.87 -29.09
CA ARG A 361 28.53 8.67 -28.55
C ARG A 361 28.10 9.59 -27.38
N ASN A 362 26.81 9.91 -27.26
CA ASN A 362 26.30 10.91 -26.32
C ASN A 362 25.44 10.29 -25.21
N LEU A 363 25.64 9.01 -24.88
CA LEU A 363 24.95 8.39 -23.75
C LEU A 363 25.63 8.81 -22.43
N PRO A 364 24.88 9.36 -21.46
CA PRO A 364 25.43 9.62 -20.13
C PRO A 364 25.88 8.31 -19.46
N LEU A 365 26.87 8.36 -18.56
CA LEU A 365 27.36 7.18 -17.83
C LEU A 365 26.21 6.36 -17.19
N GLY A 366 25.26 7.04 -16.53
CA GLY A 366 24.10 6.36 -15.96
C GLY A 366 23.22 5.68 -17.03
N GLY A 367 23.12 6.25 -18.23
CA GLY A 367 22.44 5.64 -19.37
C GLY A 367 23.13 4.36 -19.85
N VAL A 368 24.47 4.32 -19.84
CA VAL A 368 25.25 3.11 -20.11
C VAL A 368 24.96 2.03 -19.06
N VAL A 369 24.93 2.40 -17.78
CA VAL A 369 24.58 1.48 -16.68
C VAL A 369 23.16 0.93 -16.86
N PHE A 370 22.19 1.77 -17.22
CA PHE A 370 20.83 1.32 -17.48
C PHE A 370 20.75 0.34 -18.67
N VAL A 371 21.42 0.64 -19.78
CA VAL A 371 21.50 -0.27 -20.94
C VAL A 371 22.16 -1.59 -20.54
N ALA A 372 23.22 -1.57 -19.74
CA ALA A 372 23.85 -2.78 -19.23
C ALA A 372 22.87 -3.62 -18.40
N ILE A 373 22.11 -3.01 -17.49
CA ILE A 373 21.07 -3.70 -16.70
C ILE A 373 20.03 -4.34 -17.63
N LEU A 374 19.54 -3.61 -18.64
CA LEU A 374 18.59 -4.16 -19.62
C LEU A 374 19.17 -5.35 -20.39
N LEU A 375 20.40 -5.22 -20.90
CA LEU A 375 21.05 -6.29 -21.65
C LEU A 375 21.32 -7.52 -20.77
N THR A 376 21.78 -7.34 -19.54
CA THR A 376 21.92 -8.44 -18.57
C THR A 376 20.57 -9.10 -18.29
N GLY A 377 19.49 -8.32 -18.15
CA GLY A 377 18.14 -8.82 -17.93
C GLY A 377 17.60 -9.61 -19.13
N LEU A 378 17.90 -9.17 -20.36
CA LEU A 378 17.52 -9.86 -21.59
C LEU A 378 18.33 -11.16 -21.78
N ILE A 379 19.66 -11.07 -21.71
CA ILE A 379 20.57 -12.22 -21.91
C ILE A 379 20.38 -13.27 -20.82
N GLY A 380 20.21 -12.84 -19.56
CA GLY A 380 20.00 -13.72 -18.42
C GLY A 380 18.56 -14.23 -18.25
N GLY A 381 17.63 -13.88 -19.15
CA GLY A 381 16.24 -14.33 -19.10
C GLY A 381 15.37 -13.67 -18.01
N ALA A 382 15.89 -12.72 -17.24
CA ALA A 382 15.16 -12.05 -16.18
C ALA A 382 13.95 -11.23 -16.69
N VAL A 383 14.03 -10.67 -17.91
CA VAL A 383 12.88 -10.01 -18.55
C VAL A 383 11.74 -11.00 -18.80
N ALA A 384 12.07 -12.19 -19.33
CA ALA A 384 11.09 -13.24 -19.56
C ALA A 384 10.53 -13.79 -18.24
N SER A 385 11.39 -13.91 -17.21
CA SER A 385 10.97 -14.30 -15.86
C SER A 385 9.99 -13.28 -15.25
N GLN A 386 10.32 -11.98 -15.31
CA GLN A 386 9.44 -10.91 -14.84
C GLN A 386 8.07 -10.97 -15.51
N TYR A 387 8.04 -11.14 -16.83
CA TYR A 387 6.79 -11.29 -17.57
C TYR A 387 6.01 -12.55 -17.17
N THR A 388 6.71 -13.68 -16.99
CA THR A 388 6.09 -14.97 -16.62
C THR A 388 5.50 -14.92 -15.22
N GLU A 389 6.22 -14.36 -14.24
CA GLU A 389 5.70 -14.17 -12.88
C GLU A 389 4.54 -13.19 -12.85
N MET A 390 4.64 -12.07 -13.55
CA MET A 390 3.53 -11.12 -13.69
C MET A 390 2.31 -11.82 -14.29
N LYS A 391 2.46 -12.54 -15.40
CA LYS A 391 1.36 -13.28 -16.02
C LYS A 391 0.75 -14.33 -15.08
N SER A 392 1.59 -15.07 -14.35
CA SER A 392 1.16 -16.05 -13.35
C SER A 392 0.31 -15.40 -12.26
N MET A 393 0.83 -14.33 -11.65
CA MET A 393 0.10 -13.55 -10.63
C MET A 393 -1.22 -12.98 -11.18
N LEU A 394 -1.23 -12.47 -12.42
CA LEU A 394 -2.43 -11.92 -13.07
C LEU A 394 -3.49 -12.98 -13.44
N ALA A 395 -3.11 -14.26 -13.42
CA ALA A 395 -3.98 -15.39 -13.73
C ALA A 395 -4.48 -16.12 -12.46
N GLN A 396 -4.02 -15.75 -11.27
CA GLN A 396 -4.46 -16.38 -10.02
C GLN A 396 -5.93 -16.02 -9.73
N THR A 397 -6.72 -17.02 -9.40
CA THR A 397 -8.15 -16.90 -9.09
C THR A 397 -8.49 -17.64 -7.79
N SER A 398 -9.54 -17.19 -7.10
CA SER A 398 -10.09 -17.87 -5.92
C SER A 398 -11.61 -17.92 -6.02
N PRO A 399 -12.19 -18.97 -6.65
CA PRO A 399 -13.64 -19.05 -6.86
C PRO A 399 -14.43 -19.30 -5.57
N ALA A 400 -13.77 -19.78 -4.51
CA ALA A 400 -14.38 -20.09 -3.21
C ALA A 400 -15.17 -18.89 -2.64
N TYR A 401 -14.64 -17.67 -2.77
CA TYR A 401 -15.33 -16.47 -2.30
C TYR A 401 -16.67 -16.25 -3.01
N THR A 402 -16.69 -16.37 -4.33
CA THR A 402 -17.91 -16.21 -5.12
C THR A 402 -18.90 -17.36 -4.89
N GLU A 403 -18.43 -18.60 -4.82
CA GLU A 403 -19.29 -19.77 -4.60
C GLU A 403 -19.99 -19.73 -3.23
N VAL A 404 -19.23 -19.44 -2.16
CA VAL A 404 -19.78 -19.29 -0.81
C VAL A 404 -20.73 -18.10 -0.74
N ALA A 405 -20.37 -16.96 -1.35
CA ALA A 405 -21.23 -15.78 -1.35
C ALA A 405 -22.53 -16.01 -2.15
N ASP A 406 -22.47 -16.71 -3.27
CA ASP A 406 -23.65 -17.13 -4.04
C ASP A 406 -24.55 -18.03 -3.21
N TYR A 407 -23.99 -19.05 -2.56
CA TYR A 407 -24.78 -19.93 -1.70
C TYR A 407 -25.48 -19.14 -0.59
N LEU A 408 -24.77 -18.28 0.13
CA LEU A 408 -25.34 -17.48 1.21
C LEU A 408 -26.46 -16.57 0.70
N ARG A 409 -26.29 -15.94 -0.46
CA ARG A 409 -27.35 -15.09 -1.06
C ARG A 409 -28.66 -15.85 -1.30
N HIS A 410 -28.59 -17.12 -1.68
CA HIS A 410 -29.76 -17.95 -2.01
C HIS A 410 -30.35 -18.68 -0.80
N ASN A 411 -29.54 -18.99 0.22
CA ASN A 411 -29.94 -19.90 1.30
C ASN A 411 -30.03 -19.23 2.69
N SER A 412 -29.70 -17.95 2.81
CA SER A 412 -29.77 -17.20 4.08
C SER A 412 -30.60 -15.92 3.94
N THR A 413 -31.13 -15.42 5.04
CA THR A 413 -31.83 -14.13 5.11
C THR A 413 -30.84 -12.96 5.20
N THR A 414 -31.28 -11.75 4.88
CA THR A 414 -30.44 -10.54 5.01
C THR A 414 -30.10 -10.18 6.47
N ALA A 415 -30.78 -10.79 7.44
CA ALA A 415 -30.51 -10.61 8.86
C ALA A 415 -29.55 -11.67 9.43
N ASP A 416 -29.31 -12.76 8.70
CA ASP A 416 -28.45 -13.85 9.15
C ASP A 416 -27.00 -13.38 9.27
N ARG A 417 -26.43 -13.57 10.45
CA ARG A 417 -25.05 -13.24 10.77
C ARG A 417 -24.14 -14.41 10.45
N ILE A 418 -23.01 -14.10 9.83
CA ILE A 418 -22.04 -15.10 9.38
C ILE A 418 -20.74 -14.89 10.14
N LEU A 419 -20.30 -15.91 10.87
CA LEU A 419 -18.96 -15.92 11.44
C LEU A 419 -17.95 -16.25 10.34
N VAL A 420 -17.04 -15.32 10.08
CA VAL A 420 -16.00 -15.47 9.05
C VAL A 420 -14.65 -15.06 9.60
N PHE A 421 -13.61 -15.68 9.07
CA PHE A 421 -12.21 -15.29 9.32
C PHE A 421 -11.62 -14.58 8.11
N GLU A 422 -12.27 -14.66 6.95
CA GLU A 422 -12.00 -13.85 5.75
C GLU A 422 -13.25 -13.00 5.45
N PRO A 423 -13.24 -11.68 5.71
CA PRO A 423 -14.43 -10.82 5.56
C PRO A 423 -14.91 -10.64 4.12
N ASN A 424 -14.13 -11.10 3.13
CA ASN A 424 -14.56 -11.17 1.73
C ASN A 424 -15.87 -11.97 1.55
N TYR A 425 -16.08 -13.04 2.34
CA TYR A 425 -17.30 -13.85 2.22
C TYR A 425 -18.56 -13.05 2.59
N THR A 426 -18.56 -12.35 3.72
CA THR A 426 -19.71 -11.55 4.17
C THR A 426 -19.93 -10.34 3.30
N PHE A 427 -18.85 -9.65 2.90
CA PHE A 427 -18.93 -8.49 2.03
C PHE A 427 -19.55 -8.83 0.68
N LEU A 428 -19.08 -9.90 0.04
CA LEU A 428 -19.61 -10.32 -1.26
C LEU A 428 -21.04 -10.88 -1.12
N ALA A 429 -21.34 -11.60 -0.04
CA ALA A 429 -22.68 -12.15 0.21
C ALA A 429 -23.73 -11.09 0.58
N SER A 430 -23.33 -9.84 0.86
CA SER A 430 -24.20 -8.82 1.44
C SER A 430 -24.85 -9.32 2.73
N ARG A 431 -24.04 -9.84 3.67
CA ARG A 431 -24.50 -10.36 4.97
C ARG A 431 -23.72 -9.72 6.12
N PRO A 432 -24.37 -9.46 7.26
CA PRO A 432 -23.67 -8.94 8.43
C PRO A 432 -22.64 -9.97 8.95
N PRO A 433 -21.40 -9.56 9.26
CA PRO A 433 -20.50 -10.40 10.02
C PRO A 433 -21.06 -10.64 11.43
N ALA A 434 -20.78 -11.80 12.01
CA ALA A 434 -21.06 -12.07 13.42
C ALA A 434 -20.02 -11.39 14.32
N GLY A 435 -20.36 -11.18 15.58
CA GLY A 435 -19.42 -10.76 16.62
C GLY A 435 -19.93 -11.16 17.99
N ALA A 436 -19.09 -11.02 19.01
CA ALA A 436 -19.35 -11.55 20.35
C ALA A 436 -20.49 -10.82 21.11
N GLN A 437 -20.90 -9.65 20.64
CA GLN A 437 -21.95 -8.83 21.27
C GLN A 437 -22.82 -8.19 20.18
N GLU A 438 -24.04 -7.81 20.54
CA GLU A 438 -24.91 -7.06 19.64
C GLU A 438 -24.23 -5.75 19.22
N ALA A 439 -24.24 -5.45 17.92
CA ALA A 439 -23.57 -4.30 17.31
C ALA A 439 -22.03 -4.25 17.45
N ARG A 440 -21.38 -5.34 17.89
CA ARG A 440 -19.94 -5.57 17.69
C ARG A 440 -19.71 -6.60 16.60
N PHE A 441 -18.76 -6.35 15.71
CA PHE A 441 -18.51 -7.16 14.52
C PHE A 441 -17.07 -7.68 14.49
N LEU A 442 -16.90 -8.97 14.20
CA LEU A 442 -15.59 -9.55 13.91
C LEU A 442 -15.27 -9.35 12.42
N VAL A 443 -14.58 -8.25 12.10
CA VAL A 443 -14.23 -7.87 10.72
C VAL A 443 -12.80 -8.26 10.39
N ASP A 444 -11.84 -7.78 11.17
CA ASP A 444 -10.43 -8.14 11.08
C ASP A 444 -10.13 -9.19 12.15
N SER A 445 -10.55 -10.45 11.92
CA SER A 445 -10.37 -11.53 12.89
C SER A 445 -8.89 -11.70 13.28
N TYR A 446 -7.98 -11.51 12.32
CA TYR A 446 -6.54 -11.56 12.58
C TYR A 446 -6.11 -10.51 13.60
N GLY A 447 -6.44 -9.24 13.34
CA GLY A 447 -6.03 -8.16 14.20
C GLY A 447 -6.75 -8.16 15.54
N GLU A 448 -8.05 -8.43 15.54
CA GLU A 448 -8.89 -8.41 16.75
C GLU A 448 -8.48 -9.51 17.73
N MET A 449 -8.27 -10.74 17.28
CA MET A 449 -7.84 -11.82 18.17
C MET A 449 -6.47 -11.54 18.81
N LEU A 450 -5.53 -10.97 18.05
CA LEU A 450 -4.24 -10.54 18.60
C LEU A 450 -4.41 -9.38 19.57
N TYR A 451 -5.22 -8.39 19.24
CA TYR A 451 -5.47 -7.22 20.08
C TYR A 451 -6.03 -7.61 21.45
N THR A 452 -7.04 -8.49 21.46
CA THR A 452 -7.63 -9.08 22.67
C THR A 452 -6.58 -9.86 23.47
N ASN A 453 -5.85 -10.78 22.83
CA ASN A 453 -4.91 -11.65 23.52
C ASN A 453 -3.59 -11.00 23.96
N LEU A 454 -3.27 -9.82 23.43
CA LEU A 454 -2.19 -8.95 23.91
C LEU A 454 -2.67 -8.04 25.07
N GLY A 455 -3.96 -8.01 25.37
CA GLY A 455 -4.54 -7.18 26.43
C GLY A 455 -4.44 -5.69 26.15
N ILE A 456 -4.37 -5.28 24.88
CA ILE A 456 -4.19 -3.86 24.52
C ILE A 456 -5.47 -3.06 24.81
N GLU A 457 -6.64 -3.68 24.63
CA GLU A 457 -7.95 -3.06 24.94
C GLU A 457 -8.00 -2.58 26.40
N GLU A 458 -7.54 -3.40 27.33
CA GLU A 458 -7.65 -3.17 28.77
C GLU A 458 -6.59 -2.23 29.34
N ARG A 459 -5.39 -2.18 28.74
CA ARG A 459 -4.28 -1.34 29.22
C ARG A 459 -4.52 0.15 28.96
N SER A 460 -4.11 1.01 29.88
CA SER A 460 -4.05 2.45 29.68
C SER A 460 -2.93 2.84 28.70
N LEU A 461 -3.01 4.03 28.10
CA LEU A 461 -1.94 4.52 27.20
C LEU A 461 -0.56 4.61 27.88
N PRO A 462 -0.42 5.08 29.13
CA PRO A 462 0.87 5.07 29.84
C PRO A 462 1.44 3.65 30.02
N GLU A 463 0.61 2.68 30.40
CA GLU A 463 1.05 1.28 30.55
C GLU A 463 1.54 0.70 29.22
N LEU A 464 0.84 1.02 28.12
CA LEU A 464 1.26 0.62 26.78
C LEU A 464 2.60 1.27 26.40
N VAL A 465 2.84 2.54 26.73
CA VAL A 465 4.14 3.17 26.50
C VAL A 465 5.25 2.45 27.28
N THR A 466 5.02 2.13 28.56
CA THR A 466 5.98 1.38 29.38
C THR A 466 6.24 -0.01 28.80
N ALA A 467 5.20 -0.72 28.35
CA ALA A 467 5.33 -2.06 27.77
C ALA A 467 6.02 -2.07 26.38
N VAL A 468 5.87 -1.01 25.57
CA VAL A 468 6.66 -0.85 24.34
C VAL A 468 8.15 -0.73 24.68
N MET A 469 8.49 -0.02 25.76
CA MET A 469 9.89 0.16 26.19
C MET A 469 10.51 -1.12 26.77
N SER A 470 9.72 -2.00 27.40
CA SER A 470 10.20 -3.28 27.94
C SER A 470 10.40 -4.37 26.89
N ARG A 471 9.96 -4.15 25.64
CA ARG A 471 10.06 -5.11 24.52
C ARG A 471 9.48 -6.48 24.84
N GLU A 472 8.25 -6.53 25.35
CA GLU A 472 7.50 -7.78 25.45
C GLU A 472 7.32 -8.40 24.06
N GLU A 473 8.01 -9.52 23.81
CA GLU A 473 7.86 -10.31 22.59
C GLU A 473 6.95 -11.51 22.86
N SER A 474 6.09 -11.79 21.90
CA SER A 474 5.21 -12.96 21.92
C SER A 474 5.27 -13.66 20.57
N GLU A 475 5.14 -14.99 20.60
CA GLU A 475 5.04 -15.78 19.38
C GLU A 475 3.63 -15.64 18.79
N LEU A 476 3.55 -15.46 17.46
CA LEU A 476 2.30 -15.17 16.76
C LEU A 476 1.24 -16.27 16.98
N GLN A 477 1.60 -17.54 16.74
CA GLN A 477 0.66 -18.66 16.85
C GLN A 477 0.14 -18.83 18.28
N HIS A 478 1.04 -18.81 19.26
CA HIS A 478 0.68 -18.93 20.66
C HIS A 478 -0.22 -17.76 21.11
N THR A 479 -0.02 -16.56 20.55
CA THR A 479 -0.85 -15.40 20.85
C THR A 479 -2.26 -15.56 20.30
N PHE A 480 -2.46 -16.03 19.07
CA PHE A 480 -3.80 -16.35 18.55
C PHE A 480 -4.54 -17.33 19.43
N TRP A 481 -3.82 -18.34 19.89
CA TRP A 481 -4.38 -19.39 20.69
C TRP A 481 -4.61 -18.98 22.13
N ARG A 482 -4.37 -17.78 22.65
CA ARG A 482 -4.78 -17.52 24.06
C ARG A 482 -6.30 -17.53 24.22
N GLU A 483 -6.75 -17.93 25.41
CA GLU A 483 -8.14 -18.21 25.73
C GLU A 483 -9.12 -17.04 25.48
N PRO A 484 -8.79 -15.77 25.82
CA PRO A 484 -9.75 -14.67 25.65
C PRO A 484 -10.31 -14.52 24.23
N ALA A 485 -9.43 -14.53 23.21
CA ALA A 485 -9.90 -14.43 21.82
C ALA A 485 -10.64 -15.69 21.36
N GLN A 486 -10.28 -16.88 21.85
CA GLN A 486 -11.00 -18.11 21.49
C GLN A 486 -12.42 -18.11 22.09
N GLN A 487 -12.59 -17.62 23.31
CA GLN A 487 -13.90 -17.40 23.92
C GLN A 487 -14.71 -16.35 23.16
N GLN A 488 -14.07 -15.26 22.72
CA GLN A 488 -14.72 -14.24 21.89
C GLN A 488 -15.24 -14.82 20.57
N VAL A 489 -14.48 -15.69 19.91
CA VAL A 489 -14.93 -16.39 18.69
C VAL A 489 -16.12 -17.31 18.98
N LEU A 490 -16.09 -18.08 20.08
CA LEU A 490 -17.20 -18.96 20.44
C LEU A 490 -18.48 -18.15 20.74
N ALA A 491 -18.36 -17.02 21.45
CA ALA A 491 -19.47 -16.11 21.67
C ALA A 491 -20.02 -15.52 20.35
N ALA A 492 -19.15 -15.21 19.38
CA ALA A 492 -19.57 -14.79 18.06
C ALA A 492 -20.27 -15.92 17.28
N PHE A 493 -19.79 -17.16 17.41
CA PHE A 493 -20.41 -18.34 16.81
C PHE A 493 -21.82 -18.59 17.37
N GLU A 494 -22.04 -18.38 18.67
CA GLU A 494 -23.37 -18.47 19.31
C GLU A 494 -24.39 -17.46 18.76
N GLN A 495 -23.93 -16.38 18.12
CA GLN A 495 -24.77 -15.39 17.45
C GLN A 495 -24.89 -15.59 15.94
N ALA A 496 -24.15 -16.54 15.36
CA ALA A 496 -24.09 -16.77 13.93
C ALA A 496 -25.00 -17.92 13.48
N GLN A 497 -25.71 -17.72 12.37
CA GLN A 497 -26.47 -18.76 11.67
C GLN A 497 -25.55 -19.63 10.80
N TYR A 498 -24.46 -19.04 10.31
CA TYR A 498 -23.47 -19.73 9.49
C TYR A 498 -22.06 -19.41 9.95
N VAL A 499 -21.12 -20.32 9.68
CA VAL A 499 -19.69 -20.12 9.87
C VAL A 499 -18.92 -20.61 8.65
N VAL A 500 -17.90 -19.85 8.24
CA VAL A 500 -16.97 -20.28 7.19
C VAL A 500 -15.65 -20.72 7.82
N VAL A 501 -15.31 -21.99 7.66
CA VAL A 501 -14.05 -22.59 8.11
C VAL A 501 -13.11 -22.76 6.92
N ASP A 502 -12.18 -21.82 6.77
CA ASP A 502 -11.18 -21.78 5.70
C ASP A 502 -9.74 -21.96 6.22
N GLY A 503 -8.74 -21.64 5.40
CA GLY A 503 -7.33 -21.75 5.82
C GLY A 503 -6.99 -20.82 6.99
N ARG A 504 -7.56 -19.62 7.03
CA ARG A 504 -7.30 -18.64 8.09
C ARG A 504 -7.99 -19.02 9.40
N ALA A 505 -9.22 -19.53 9.34
CA ALA A 505 -9.90 -20.10 10.50
C ALA A 505 -9.04 -21.21 11.14
N ARG A 506 -8.55 -22.16 10.34
CA ARG A 506 -7.72 -23.28 10.83
C ARG A 506 -6.37 -22.82 11.39
N TYR A 507 -5.85 -21.71 10.89
CA TYR A 507 -4.63 -21.10 11.40
C TYR A 507 -4.85 -20.37 12.74
N GLN A 508 -5.96 -19.63 12.87
CA GLN A 508 -6.24 -18.77 14.03
C GLN A 508 -6.88 -19.50 15.21
N LEU A 509 -7.63 -20.57 14.95
CA LEU A 509 -8.35 -21.31 15.99
C LEU A 509 -7.48 -22.39 16.62
N ARG A 510 -7.68 -22.58 17.92
CA ARG A 510 -7.19 -23.79 18.60
C ARG A 510 -7.91 -25.02 18.03
N PRO A 511 -7.27 -26.20 18.02
CA PRO A 511 -7.92 -27.45 17.63
C PRO A 511 -9.23 -27.72 18.38
N GLU A 512 -9.28 -27.43 19.69
CA GLU A 512 -10.47 -27.65 20.52
C GLU A 512 -11.62 -26.69 20.15
N THR A 513 -11.30 -25.42 19.91
CA THR A 513 -12.28 -24.41 19.50
C THR A 513 -12.83 -24.73 18.11
N LEU A 514 -11.97 -25.14 17.18
CA LEU A 514 -12.40 -25.58 15.85
C LEU A 514 -13.29 -26.83 15.94
N ALA A 515 -12.91 -27.82 16.75
CA ALA A 515 -13.70 -29.03 16.96
C ALA A 515 -15.08 -28.72 17.56
N ALA A 516 -15.17 -27.79 18.51
CA ALA A 516 -16.44 -27.35 19.09
C ALA A 516 -17.37 -26.71 18.04
N ILE A 517 -16.84 -25.79 17.22
CA ILE A 517 -17.60 -25.18 16.11
C ILE A 517 -18.09 -26.26 15.14
N GLN A 518 -17.24 -27.22 14.78
CA GLN A 518 -17.59 -28.30 13.86
C GLN A 518 -18.63 -29.27 14.43
N ALA A 519 -18.57 -29.57 15.73
CA ALA A 519 -19.54 -30.45 16.39
C ALA A 519 -20.94 -29.82 16.51
N LEU A 520 -21.00 -28.49 16.56
CA LEU A 520 -22.24 -27.71 16.71
C LEU A 520 -22.76 -27.14 15.37
N SER A 521 -22.19 -27.54 14.23
CA SER A 521 -22.62 -27.08 12.91
C SER A 521 -22.53 -28.19 11.87
N ALA A 522 -23.42 -28.14 10.87
CA ALA A 522 -23.41 -29.07 9.74
C ALA A 522 -22.79 -28.40 8.51
N GLU A 523 -21.88 -29.08 7.81
CA GLU A 523 -21.36 -28.59 6.53
C GLU A 523 -22.49 -28.60 5.48
N VAL A 524 -22.70 -27.46 4.83
CA VAL A 524 -23.74 -27.28 3.81
C VAL A 524 -23.16 -26.98 2.42
N LEU A 525 -21.90 -26.55 2.36
CA LEU A 525 -21.15 -26.33 1.13
C LEU A 525 -19.65 -26.46 1.39
N ALA A 526 -18.96 -27.15 0.48
CA ALA A 526 -17.50 -27.16 0.38
C ALA A 526 -17.07 -26.45 -0.91
N ALA A 527 -16.21 -25.43 -0.79
CA ALA A 527 -15.73 -24.61 -1.90
C ALA A 527 -14.21 -24.41 -1.77
N GLY A 528 -13.44 -25.25 -2.47
CA GLY A 528 -11.98 -25.29 -2.33
C GLY A 528 -11.55 -25.56 -0.88
N PRO A 529 -10.71 -24.71 -0.23
CA PRO A 529 -10.31 -24.90 1.16
C PRO A 529 -11.38 -24.45 2.18
N ALA A 530 -12.46 -23.81 1.73
CA ALA A 530 -13.51 -23.29 2.60
C ALA A 530 -14.63 -24.32 2.82
N SER A 531 -15.03 -24.48 4.08
CA SER A 531 -16.20 -25.25 4.52
C SER A 531 -17.22 -24.27 5.10
N LEU A 532 -18.32 -24.04 4.39
CA LEU A 532 -19.45 -23.29 4.91
C LEU A 532 -20.37 -24.23 5.70
N ARG A 533 -20.66 -23.85 6.94
CA ARG A 533 -21.42 -24.66 7.87
C ARG A 533 -22.59 -23.88 8.42
N ALA A 534 -23.75 -24.52 8.50
CA ALA A 534 -24.95 -23.95 9.12
C ALA A 534 -25.07 -24.43 10.56
N ARG A 535 -25.51 -23.54 11.45
CA ARG A 535 -25.89 -23.91 12.81
C ARG A 535 -27.37 -24.34 12.80
N PRO A 536 -27.71 -25.54 13.32
CA PRO A 536 -29.07 -26.05 13.33
C PRO A 536 -30.03 -25.24 14.22
#